data_AF-A0A0E3RNQ2-F1
#
_entry.id   AF-A0A0E3RNQ2-F1
#
_cell.length_a   1.000
_cell.length_b   1.000
_cell.length_c   1.000
_cell.angle_alpha   90.00
_cell.angle_beta   90.00
_cell.angle_gamma   90.00
#
_symmetry.space_group_name_H-M   'P 1'
#
loop_
_entity.id
_entity.type
_entity.pdbx_description
1 polymer ?
#
loop_
_entity_poly.entity_id
_entity_poly.type
_entity_poly.pdbx_seq_one_letter_code
_entity_poly.pdbx_strand_id
1 'polypeptide(L)'
;MNLKMLNILLCVILANILGNCALGSSSQNGEDILENETLNFGPETLNELKSNPNFIAAYGNIPAFGSLEERKKWLDTLDLIYTEVNTEVNANEREMSKYFYPDGPIINYGFTNMGVLKVEVNKEIEKSFMDEIYQIFDSHASRIGVNEVPLVFFRGNVSELTELSDAADLNETENNTNQQTKSGSETSKEKPNNVPGFSFMYGLFGLYLVCRIRY
;
A
#
# COMPACT_ATOMS: atom_id res chain seq x y z
N MET A 1 50.36 7.70 29.04
CA MET A 1 49.76 6.52 28.40
C MET A 1 50.85 5.84 27.58
N ASN A 2 51.24 4.60 27.92
CA ASN A 2 52.46 3.96 27.39
C ASN A 2 52.33 3.63 25.90
N LEU A 3 53.38 3.89 25.11
CA LEU A 3 53.41 3.64 23.65
C LEU A 3 53.10 2.18 23.28
N LYS A 4 53.39 1.24 24.19
CA LYS A 4 53.03 -0.18 24.07
C LYS A 4 51.52 -0.45 24.16
N MET A 5 50.78 0.36 24.92
CA MET A 5 49.32 0.22 25.04
C MET A 5 48.59 0.71 23.78
N LEU A 6 49.14 1.69 23.07
CA LEU A 6 48.56 2.20 21.81
C LEU A 6 48.68 1.17 20.67
N ASN A 7 49.83 0.47 20.56
CA ASN A 7 50.01 -0.57 19.55
C ASN A 7 49.13 -1.81 19.79
N ILE A 8 48.89 -2.19 21.05
CA ILE A 8 48.00 -3.31 21.37
C ILE A 8 46.55 -2.94 21.02
N LEU A 9 46.12 -1.70 21.29
CA LEU A 9 44.78 -1.23 20.95
C LEU A 9 44.57 -1.14 19.42
N LEU A 10 45.58 -0.73 18.65
CA LEU A 10 45.52 -0.67 17.18
C LEU A 10 45.39 -2.07 16.56
N CYS A 11 46.06 -3.09 17.11
CA CYS A 11 45.98 -4.47 16.62
C CYS A 11 44.60 -5.12 16.87
N VAL A 12 43.93 -4.77 17.97
CA VAL A 12 42.60 -5.32 18.29
C VAL A 12 41.50 -4.76 17.37
N ILE A 13 41.67 -3.52 16.89
CA ILE A 13 40.71 -2.89 15.96
C ILE A 13 40.83 -3.48 14.55
N LEU A 14 42.05 -3.81 14.09
CA LEU A 14 42.27 -4.39 12.75
C LEU A 14 41.83 -5.86 12.64
N ALA A 15 41.83 -6.62 13.73
CA ALA A 15 41.43 -8.04 13.72
C ALA A 15 39.91 -8.26 13.61
N ASN A 16 39.08 -7.22 13.73
CA ASN A 16 37.61 -7.33 13.68
C ASN A 16 37.01 -7.12 12.27
N ILE A 17 37.83 -6.93 11.22
CA ILE A 17 37.34 -6.75 9.83
C ILE A 17 37.34 -8.06 9.03
N LEU A 18 37.82 -9.19 9.58
CA LEU A 18 38.00 -10.43 8.80
C LEU A 18 37.16 -11.64 9.28
N GLY A 19 35.94 -11.42 9.76
CA GLY A 19 35.13 -12.49 10.32
C GLY A 19 33.62 -12.30 10.28
N ASN A 20 33.04 -12.05 9.09
CA ASN A 20 31.74 -12.62 8.68
C ASN A 20 31.33 -12.14 7.28
N CYS A 21 31.62 -12.96 6.27
CA CYS A 21 30.85 -13.02 5.02
C CYS A 21 30.73 -14.48 4.62
N ALA A 22 29.98 -15.23 5.44
CA ALA A 22 29.40 -16.51 5.07
C ALA A 22 27.90 -16.46 5.37
N LEU A 23 27.19 -15.66 4.59
CA LEU A 23 25.79 -15.91 4.28
C LEU A 23 25.77 -16.18 2.78
N GLY A 24 25.75 -17.48 2.46
CA GLY A 24 25.43 -17.92 1.12
C GLY A 24 24.12 -17.28 0.71
N SER A 25 24.17 -16.51 -0.36
CA SER A 25 23.00 -16.10 -1.09
C SER A 25 22.29 -17.38 -1.51
N SER A 26 21.09 -17.62 -0.99
CA SER A 26 20.12 -18.45 -1.69
C SER A 26 19.83 -17.73 -2.99
N SER A 27 20.55 -18.12 -4.05
CA SER A 27 20.19 -17.76 -5.41
C SER A 27 18.89 -18.47 -5.72
N GLN A 28 17.76 -17.80 -5.47
CA GLN A 28 16.55 -18.11 -6.19
C GLN A 28 16.70 -17.46 -7.55
N ASN A 29 17.30 -18.22 -8.48
CA ASN A 29 17.00 -18.06 -9.89
C ASN A 29 15.52 -18.42 -10.08
N GLY A 30 14.64 -17.51 -9.68
CA GLY A 30 13.40 -17.31 -10.41
C GLY A 30 13.84 -16.62 -11.68
N GLU A 31 13.97 -17.40 -12.75
CA GLU A 31 13.88 -16.86 -14.10
C GLU A 31 12.49 -16.23 -14.20
N ASP A 32 12.39 -14.96 -13.79
CA ASP A 32 11.24 -14.14 -14.11
C ASP A 32 11.30 -13.98 -15.62
N ILE A 33 10.58 -14.84 -16.32
CA ILE A 33 10.15 -14.58 -17.68
C ILE A 33 9.12 -13.45 -17.55
N LEU A 34 9.60 -12.26 -17.17
CA LEU A 34 9.02 -11.05 -17.67
C LEU A 34 9.37 -11.12 -19.15
N GLU A 35 8.42 -11.62 -19.95
CA GLU A 35 8.36 -11.25 -21.36
C GLU A 35 8.77 -9.78 -21.42
N ASN A 36 9.70 -9.47 -22.31
CA ASN A 36 10.18 -8.14 -22.55
C ASN A 36 9.04 -7.23 -23.03
N GLU A 37 8.07 -6.91 -22.17
CA GLU A 37 7.12 -5.84 -22.38
C GLU A 37 7.97 -4.62 -22.60
N THR A 38 8.06 -4.23 -23.87
CA THR A 38 8.81 -3.06 -24.28
C THR A 38 8.05 -1.88 -23.71
N LEU A 39 8.46 -1.41 -22.52
CA LEU A 39 7.94 -0.18 -21.95
C LEU A 39 8.26 0.94 -22.94
N ASN A 40 7.22 1.41 -23.62
CA ASN A 40 7.34 2.39 -24.70
C ASN A 40 6.31 3.51 -24.50
N PHE A 41 6.31 4.11 -23.31
CA PHE A 41 5.49 5.27 -23.00
C PHE A 41 6.27 6.58 -23.20
N GLY A 42 5.78 7.72 -22.75
CA GLY A 42 6.49 9.00 -22.90
C GLY A 42 5.51 10.15 -22.89
N PRO A 43 5.97 11.40 -23.10
CA PRO A 43 5.09 12.56 -23.16
C PRO A 43 3.92 12.39 -24.15
N GLU A 44 4.14 11.67 -25.26
CA GLU A 44 3.15 11.37 -26.29
C GLU A 44 2.02 10.44 -25.82
N THR A 45 2.26 9.61 -24.80
CA THR A 45 1.32 8.62 -24.29
C THR A 45 0.02 9.25 -23.76
N LEU A 46 0.08 10.48 -23.23
CA LEU A 46 -1.14 11.19 -22.81
C LEU A 46 -2.07 11.48 -23.99
N ASN A 47 -1.55 11.67 -25.22
CA ASN A 47 -2.39 11.89 -26.40
C ASN A 47 -3.06 10.59 -26.88
N GLU A 48 -2.36 9.46 -26.74
CA GLU A 48 -2.95 8.15 -26.98
C GLU A 48 -4.11 7.87 -26.01
N LEU A 49 -3.90 8.12 -24.71
CA LEU A 49 -4.92 7.93 -23.68
C LEU A 49 -6.17 8.78 -23.91
N LYS A 50 -6.02 10.02 -24.41
CA LYS A 50 -7.14 10.91 -24.76
C LYS A 50 -8.04 10.36 -25.86
N SER A 51 -7.54 9.42 -26.67
CA SER A 51 -8.33 8.81 -27.76
C SER A 51 -9.27 7.71 -27.26
N ASN A 52 -9.11 7.27 -26.01
CA ASN A 52 -9.99 6.27 -25.42
C ASN A 52 -11.38 6.88 -25.12
N PRO A 53 -12.49 6.23 -25.50
CA PRO A 53 -13.85 6.76 -25.27
C PRO A 53 -14.21 6.95 -23.79
N ASN A 54 -13.51 6.26 -22.88
CA ASN A 54 -13.72 6.39 -21.44
C ASN A 54 -12.84 7.47 -20.81
N PHE A 55 -11.97 8.14 -21.57
CA PHE A 55 -11.14 9.22 -21.04
C PHE A 55 -12.01 10.40 -20.58
N ILE A 56 -11.71 10.94 -19.40
CA ILE A 56 -12.41 12.10 -18.82
C ILE A 56 -11.48 13.32 -18.81
N ALA A 57 -10.32 13.20 -18.16
CA ALA A 57 -9.37 14.29 -17.99
C ALA A 57 -7.95 13.77 -17.74
N ALA A 58 -6.95 14.62 -17.99
CA ALA A 58 -5.55 14.37 -17.67
C ALA A 58 -4.96 15.58 -16.96
N TYR A 59 -4.09 15.30 -15.98
CA TYR A 59 -3.31 16.25 -15.21
C TYR A 59 -1.84 15.86 -15.26
N GLY A 60 -0.95 16.82 -15.01
CA GLY A 60 0.49 16.61 -15.00
C GLY A 60 1.08 16.22 -16.35
N ASN A 61 2.35 15.82 -16.34
CA ASN A 61 3.13 15.50 -17.53
C ASN A 61 3.92 14.20 -17.35
N ILE A 62 3.90 13.32 -18.35
CA ILE A 62 4.81 12.17 -18.37
C ILE A 62 6.22 12.67 -18.74
N PRO A 63 7.26 12.39 -17.94
CA PRO A 63 8.62 12.78 -18.28
C PRO A 63 9.10 12.13 -19.59
N ALA A 64 10.08 12.76 -20.23
CA ALA A 64 10.79 12.14 -21.35
C ALA A 64 11.86 11.17 -20.83
N PHE A 65 11.93 9.97 -21.43
CA PHE A 65 12.88 8.93 -21.04
C PHE A 65 13.75 8.56 -22.24
N GLY A 66 15.06 8.46 -22.05
CA GLY A 66 16.03 8.05 -23.06
C GLY A 66 16.31 6.54 -23.07
N SER A 67 15.88 5.81 -22.04
CA SER A 67 16.16 4.38 -21.90
C SER A 67 15.05 3.59 -21.21
N LEU A 68 15.04 2.27 -21.42
CA LEU A 68 14.15 1.34 -20.71
C LEU A 68 14.37 1.39 -19.19
N GLU A 69 15.60 1.54 -18.73
CA GLU A 69 15.92 1.58 -17.29
C GLU A 69 15.38 2.84 -16.61
N GLU A 70 15.36 3.98 -17.29
CA GLU A 70 14.71 5.19 -16.76
C GLU A 70 13.18 5.02 -16.67
N ARG A 71 12.58 4.28 -17.60
CA ARG A 71 11.14 3.94 -17.56
C ARG A 71 10.78 3.02 -16.41
N LYS A 72 11.60 2.01 -16.15
CA LYS A 72 11.42 1.12 -14.99
C LYS A 72 11.50 1.91 -13.69
N LYS A 73 12.54 2.73 -13.52
CA LYS A 73 12.68 3.64 -12.37
C LYS A 73 11.50 4.59 -12.21
N TRP A 74 10.91 5.03 -13.32
CA TRP A 74 9.71 5.83 -13.28
C TRP A 74 8.50 5.05 -12.75
N LEU A 75 8.30 3.80 -13.18
CA LEU A 75 7.27 2.94 -12.60
C LEU A 75 7.50 2.71 -11.10
N ASP A 76 8.73 2.50 -10.66
CA ASP A 76 9.07 2.41 -9.23
C ASP A 76 8.71 3.71 -8.49
N THR A 77 8.88 4.86 -9.16
CA THR A 77 8.50 6.17 -8.60
C THR A 77 6.98 6.31 -8.45
N LEU A 78 6.21 5.86 -9.44
CA LEU A 78 4.75 5.84 -9.35
C LEU A 78 4.24 4.88 -8.27
N ASP A 79 4.88 3.72 -8.11
CA ASP A 79 4.59 2.77 -7.05
C ASP A 79 4.85 3.37 -5.66
N LEU A 80 5.96 4.09 -5.50
CA LEU A 80 6.25 4.82 -4.27
C LEU A 80 5.18 5.88 -3.96
N ILE A 81 4.76 6.67 -4.96
CA ILE A 81 3.69 7.67 -4.79
C ILE A 81 2.38 7.00 -4.38
N TYR A 82 2.01 5.92 -5.07
CA TYR A 82 0.82 5.14 -4.74
C TYR A 82 0.88 4.59 -3.32
N THR A 83 2.05 4.08 -2.90
CA THR A 83 2.28 3.58 -1.54
C THR A 83 2.15 4.69 -0.49
N GLU A 84 2.76 5.85 -0.71
CA GLU A 84 2.70 7.00 0.22
C GLU A 84 1.25 7.50 0.41
N VAL A 85 0.46 7.58 -0.65
CA VAL A 85 -0.97 7.91 -0.60
C VAL A 85 -1.78 6.88 0.23
N ASN A 86 -1.31 5.63 0.28
CA ASN A 86 -1.96 4.53 0.99
C ASN A 86 -1.37 4.24 2.37
N THR A 87 -0.34 4.96 2.79
CA THR A 87 0.37 4.68 4.04
C THR A 87 -0.38 5.28 5.22
N GLU A 88 -1.33 4.51 5.78
CA GLU A 88 -1.92 4.74 7.11
C GLU A 88 -2.16 3.41 7.85
N VAL A 89 -2.18 3.46 9.19
CA VAL A 89 -2.22 2.28 10.06
C VAL A 89 -3.53 1.49 9.90
N ASN A 90 -4.62 2.16 9.51
CA ASN A 90 -5.92 1.53 9.29
C ASN A 90 -6.50 1.88 7.92
N ALA A 91 -7.16 0.91 7.28
CA ALA A 91 -7.69 1.05 5.92
C ALA A 91 -8.74 2.16 5.77
N ASN A 92 -9.48 2.46 6.83
CA ASN A 92 -10.49 3.50 6.91
C ASN A 92 -9.93 4.90 7.15
N GLU A 93 -8.64 5.03 7.47
CA GLU A 93 -8.00 6.33 7.72
C GLU A 93 -7.25 6.84 6.48
N ARG A 94 -6.89 5.95 5.54
CA ARG A 94 -6.24 6.34 4.27
C ARG A 94 -6.99 7.47 3.57
N GLU A 95 -6.24 8.48 3.14
CA GLU A 95 -6.73 9.72 2.54
C GLU A 95 -7.71 9.49 1.37
N MET A 96 -7.47 8.45 0.55
CA MET A 96 -8.31 8.11 -0.59
C MET A 96 -9.61 7.36 -0.24
N SER A 97 -9.69 6.71 0.94
CA SER A 97 -10.79 5.79 1.28
C SER A 97 -12.16 6.47 1.32
N LYS A 98 -12.24 7.76 1.69
CA LYS A 98 -13.50 8.52 1.72
C LYS A 98 -14.13 8.81 0.35
N TYR A 99 -13.39 8.59 -0.73
CA TYR A 99 -13.86 8.85 -2.10
C TYR A 99 -14.32 7.59 -2.84
N PHE A 100 -14.20 6.42 -2.19
CA PHE A 100 -14.55 5.15 -2.79
C PHE A 100 -16.05 4.89 -2.81
N TYR A 101 -16.49 4.22 -3.85
CA TYR A 101 -17.81 3.61 -3.94
C TYR A 101 -18.06 2.68 -2.73
N PRO A 102 -19.28 2.68 -2.14
CA PRO A 102 -20.50 3.33 -2.62
C PRO A 102 -20.65 4.81 -2.26
N ASP A 103 -19.90 5.32 -1.29
CA ASP A 103 -20.10 6.68 -0.76
C ASP A 103 -19.51 7.76 -1.68
N GLY A 104 -18.46 7.43 -2.43
CA GLY A 104 -17.83 8.29 -3.42
C GLY A 104 -17.84 7.72 -4.84
N PRO A 105 -17.38 8.51 -5.84
CA PRO A 105 -17.42 8.12 -7.24
C PRO A 105 -16.28 7.19 -7.68
N ILE A 106 -15.20 7.06 -6.89
CA ILE A 106 -14.02 6.29 -7.29
C ILE A 106 -14.29 4.81 -7.08
N ILE A 107 -14.06 4.01 -8.11
CA ILE A 107 -14.19 2.55 -8.06
C ILE A 107 -12.85 1.84 -8.04
N ASN A 108 -11.82 2.46 -8.60
CA ASN A 108 -10.47 1.92 -8.67
C ASN A 108 -9.47 3.05 -8.89
N TYR A 109 -8.24 2.87 -8.42
CA TYR A 109 -7.12 3.73 -8.78
C TYR A 109 -5.79 3.00 -8.61
N GLY A 110 -4.76 3.46 -9.32
CA GLY A 110 -3.42 2.90 -9.28
C GLY A 110 -2.51 3.58 -10.29
N PHE A 111 -1.51 2.85 -10.78
CA PHE A 111 -0.68 3.27 -11.90
C PHE A 111 -0.65 2.18 -12.98
N THR A 112 -0.25 2.57 -14.19
CA THR A 112 -0.25 1.70 -15.37
C THR A 112 1.17 1.50 -15.89
N ASN A 113 1.39 0.43 -16.67
CA ASN A 113 2.63 0.24 -17.42
C ASN A 113 2.87 1.32 -18.50
N MET A 114 1.92 2.22 -18.71
CA MET A 114 2.02 3.42 -19.55
C MET A 114 2.62 4.64 -18.82
N GLY A 115 3.10 4.47 -17.57
CA GLY A 115 3.80 5.52 -16.84
C GLY A 115 2.90 6.64 -16.32
N VAL A 116 1.63 6.35 -16.06
CA VAL A 116 0.65 7.29 -15.50
C VAL A 116 -0.10 6.71 -14.31
N LEU A 117 -0.47 7.58 -13.36
CA LEU A 117 -1.52 7.28 -12.38
C LEU A 117 -2.89 7.28 -13.08
N LYS A 118 -3.77 6.37 -12.68
CA LYS A 118 -5.11 6.22 -13.24
C LYS A 118 -6.13 6.18 -12.12
N VAL A 119 -7.21 6.95 -12.26
CA VAL A 119 -8.38 6.94 -11.38
C VAL A 119 -9.61 6.61 -12.22
N GLU A 120 -10.36 5.59 -11.80
CA GLU A 120 -11.60 5.17 -12.46
C GLU A 120 -12.81 5.58 -11.62
N VAL A 121 -13.79 6.19 -12.28
CA VAL A 121 -15.02 6.69 -11.65
C VAL A 121 -16.28 6.14 -12.30
N ASN A 122 -17.28 5.84 -11.47
CA ASN A 122 -18.54 5.25 -11.92
C ASN A 122 -19.61 6.27 -12.37
N LYS A 123 -19.43 7.56 -12.10
CA LYS A 123 -20.39 8.63 -12.42
C LYS A 123 -19.70 9.91 -12.83
N GLU A 124 -20.44 10.82 -13.46
CA GLU A 124 -19.92 12.15 -13.80
C GLU A 124 -19.45 12.88 -12.54
N ILE A 125 -18.29 13.53 -12.64
CA ILE A 125 -17.61 14.23 -11.56
C ILE A 125 -17.29 15.65 -12.01
N GLU A 126 -17.35 16.59 -11.07
CA GLU A 126 -17.02 17.98 -11.33
C GLU A 126 -15.51 18.19 -11.40
N LYS A 127 -15.08 19.27 -12.06
CA LYS A 127 -13.65 19.65 -12.13
C LYS A 127 -13.04 19.85 -10.74
N SER A 128 -13.79 20.45 -9.81
CA SER A 128 -13.37 20.65 -8.42
C SER A 128 -12.99 19.35 -7.73
N PHE A 129 -13.76 18.29 -7.95
CA PHE A 129 -13.46 16.95 -7.43
C PHE A 129 -12.19 16.36 -8.06
N MET A 130 -12.03 16.48 -9.38
CA MET A 130 -10.80 16.03 -10.05
C MET A 130 -9.57 16.79 -9.55
N ASP A 131 -9.69 18.11 -9.36
CA ASP A 131 -8.62 18.95 -8.81
C ASP A 131 -8.26 18.52 -7.38
N GLU A 132 -9.25 18.21 -6.52
CA GLU A 132 -9.02 17.69 -5.16
C GLU A 132 -8.27 16.36 -5.15
N ILE A 133 -8.71 15.39 -5.97
CA ILE A 133 -8.04 14.10 -6.07
C ILE A 133 -6.62 14.27 -6.63
N TYR A 134 -6.44 15.10 -7.66
CA TYR A 134 -5.12 15.39 -8.20
C TYR A 134 -4.17 15.99 -7.15
N GLN A 135 -4.67 16.93 -6.35
CA GLN A 135 -3.91 17.58 -5.28
C GLN A 135 -3.35 16.57 -4.27
N ILE A 136 -4.07 15.49 -3.96
CA ILE A 136 -3.60 14.42 -3.07
C ILE A 136 -2.33 13.80 -3.65
N PHE A 137 -2.41 13.24 -4.86
CA PHE A 137 -1.27 12.59 -5.49
C PHE A 137 -0.10 13.54 -5.71
N ASP A 138 -0.36 14.75 -6.21
CA ASP A 138 0.69 15.73 -6.50
C ASP A 138 1.39 16.22 -5.22
N SER A 139 0.66 16.32 -4.10
CA SER A 139 1.25 16.67 -2.80
C SER A 139 2.17 15.57 -2.27
N HIS A 140 1.82 14.30 -2.43
CA HIS A 140 2.69 13.18 -2.04
C HIS A 140 3.89 13.05 -3.00
N ALA A 141 3.67 13.17 -4.30
CA ALA A 141 4.73 13.20 -5.32
C ALA A 141 5.75 14.30 -5.07
N SER A 142 5.29 15.50 -4.70
CA SER A 142 6.14 16.65 -4.42
C SER A 142 7.11 16.41 -3.26
N ARG A 143 6.73 15.59 -2.26
CA ARG A 143 7.59 15.26 -1.11
C ARG A 143 8.82 14.44 -1.49
N ILE A 144 8.71 13.66 -2.57
CA ILE A 144 9.81 12.86 -3.12
C ILE A 144 10.47 13.54 -4.33
N GLY A 145 10.14 14.80 -4.61
CA GLY A 145 10.78 15.61 -5.65
C GLY A 145 10.16 15.48 -7.04
N VAL A 146 8.99 14.86 -7.16
CA VAL A 146 8.22 14.83 -8.42
C VAL A 146 7.16 15.92 -8.41
N ASN A 147 7.24 16.85 -9.36
CA ASN A 147 6.23 17.88 -9.56
C ASN A 147 5.38 17.53 -10.78
N GLU A 148 4.10 17.89 -10.76
CA GLU A 148 3.17 17.68 -11.87
C GLU A 148 3.04 16.20 -12.27
N VAL A 149 2.84 15.32 -11.27
CA VAL A 149 2.72 13.87 -11.52
C VAL A 149 1.61 13.57 -12.53
N PRO A 150 1.84 12.73 -13.56
CA PRO A 150 0.82 12.45 -14.56
C PRO A 150 -0.30 11.59 -13.98
N LEU A 151 -1.53 12.09 -14.06
CA LEU A 151 -2.73 11.40 -13.58
C LEU A 151 -3.87 11.53 -14.59
N VAL A 152 -4.55 10.43 -14.88
CA VAL A 152 -5.68 10.38 -15.80
C VAL A 152 -6.95 9.87 -15.13
N PHE A 153 -8.08 10.49 -15.45
CA PHE A 153 -9.41 10.06 -15.03
C PHE A 153 -10.10 9.30 -16.16
N PHE A 154 -10.68 8.16 -15.82
CA PHE A 154 -11.41 7.30 -16.74
C PHE A 154 -12.80 6.96 -16.19
N ARG A 155 -13.76 6.78 -17.09
CA ARG A 155 -15.04 6.14 -16.81
C ARG A 155 -14.80 4.64 -16.63
N GLY A 156 -15.23 4.08 -15.52
CA GLY A 156 -15.22 2.63 -15.30
C GLY A 156 -16.60 2.10 -14.90
N ASN A 157 -16.74 0.77 -14.85
CA ASN A 157 -18.01 0.09 -14.65
C ASN A 157 -18.07 -0.62 -13.28
N VAL A 158 -19.13 -0.37 -12.51
CA VAL A 158 -19.34 -1.00 -11.19
C VAL A 158 -19.68 -2.48 -11.31
N SER A 159 -20.29 -2.93 -12.41
CA SER A 159 -20.62 -4.34 -12.63
C SER A 159 -19.39 -5.25 -12.64
N GLU A 160 -18.21 -4.71 -12.98
CA GLU A 160 -16.95 -5.44 -12.93
C GLU A 160 -16.47 -5.70 -11.48
N LEU A 161 -16.94 -4.93 -10.49
CA LEU A 161 -16.58 -5.12 -9.08
C LEU A 161 -17.33 -6.29 -8.43
N THR A 162 -18.57 -6.54 -8.84
CA THR A 162 -19.44 -7.58 -8.25
C THR A 162 -19.02 -9.01 -8.62
N GLU A 163 -18.39 -9.20 -9.78
CA GLU A 163 -17.92 -10.54 -10.21
C GLU A 163 -16.71 -11.03 -9.40
N LEU A 164 -15.95 -10.13 -8.78
CA LEU A 164 -14.78 -10.45 -7.94
C LEU A 164 -15.15 -10.73 -6.47
N SER A 165 -16.24 -10.15 -5.97
CA SER A 165 -16.72 -10.41 -4.59
C SER A 165 -17.37 -11.79 -4.46
N ASP A 166 -18.05 -12.26 -5.51
CA ASP A 166 -18.79 -13.52 -5.49
C ASP A 166 -17.89 -14.76 -5.62
N ALA A 167 -16.61 -14.58 -6.02
CA ALA A 167 -15.62 -15.65 -6.10
C ALA A 167 -14.86 -15.93 -4.79
N ALA A 168 -14.99 -15.06 -3.78
CA ALA A 168 -14.26 -15.16 -2.51
C ALA A 168 -14.99 -16.02 -1.45
N ASP A 169 -16.24 -16.42 -1.70
CA ASP A 169 -17.10 -17.11 -0.72
C ASP A 169 -17.34 -18.59 -1.08
N LEU A 170 -16.27 -19.39 -1.12
CA LEU A 170 -16.35 -20.85 -1.13
C LEU A 170 -15.21 -21.46 -0.31
N ASN A 171 -15.26 -21.29 1.02
CA ASN A 171 -14.73 -22.30 1.96
C ASN A 171 -15.21 -22.06 3.40
N GLU A 172 -16.49 -22.30 3.66
CA GLU A 172 -16.90 -22.83 4.96
C GLU A 172 -17.57 -24.19 4.72
N THR A 173 -16.78 -25.26 4.87
CA THR A 173 -17.35 -26.60 5.01
C THR A 173 -17.99 -26.72 6.38
N GLU A 174 -19.31 -26.73 6.35
CA GLU A 174 -20.20 -27.17 7.42
C GLU A 174 -19.73 -28.52 8.01
N ASN A 175 -19.72 -28.63 9.34
CA ASN A 175 -19.96 -29.90 9.99
C ASN A 175 -21.17 -29.77 10.92
N ASN A 176 -22.27 -30.29 10.40
CA ASN A 176 -23.51 -30.63 11.08
C ASN A 176 -23.28 -31.33 12.43
N THR A 177 -24.21 -31.13 13.39
CA THR A 177 -25.03 -32.23 13.95
C THR A 177 -26.10 -31.69 14.93
N ASN A 178 -27.36 -31.81 14.48
CA ASN A 178 -28.60 -32.16 15.20
C ASN A 178 -29.39 -31.14 16.05
N GLN A 179 -30.43 -30.60 15.39
CA GLN A 179 -31.88 -30.77 15.64
C GLN A 179 -32.46 -30.60 17.08
N GLN A 180 -33.04 -29.41 17.28
CA GLN A 180 -34.45 -29.13 17.61
C GLN A 180 -35.16 -29.88 18.77
N THR A 181 -35.56 -29.13 19.81
CA THR A 181 -36.97 -29.11 20.30
C THR A 181 -37.29 -27.94 21.26
N LYS A 182 -38.33 -27.16 20.88
CA LYS A 182 -39.49 -26.64 21.64
C LYS A 182 -39.34 -25.90 23.00
N SER A 183 -39.72 -24.61 22.96
CA SER A 183 -40.79 -23.90 23.72
C SER A 183 -41.07 -24.23 25.21
N GLY A 184 -41.02 -23.19 26.07
CA GLY A 184 -41.90 -23.08 27.25
C GLY A 184 -41.29 -22.49 28.54
N SER A 185 -41.65 -21.24 28.85
CA SER A 185 -42.02 -20.64 30.15
C SER A 185 -41.40 -21.08 31.51
N GLU A 186 -40.99 -20.04 32.26
CA GLU A 186 -41.14 -19.79 33.72
C GLU A 186 -40.19 -20.39 34.78
N THR A 187 -39.47 -19.45 35.43
CA THR A 187 -39.31 -19.19 36.88
C THR A 187 -38.78 -20.28 37.83
N SER A 188 -37.59 -20.04 38.43
CA SER A 188 -37.34 -19.92 39.90
C SER A 188 -36.00 -20.53 40.40
N LYS A 189 -35.21 -19.68 41.08
CA LYS A 189 -34.44 -19.90 42.34
C LYS A 189 -33.34 -20.98 42.43
N GLU A 190 -32.08 -20.55 42.59
CA GLU A 190 -31.18 -20.70 43.79
C GLU A 190 -29.66 -20.72 43.48
N LYS A 191 -28.95 -19.72 44.05
CA LYS A 191 -27.61 -19.61 44.71
C LYS A 191 -26.39 -20.55 44.37
N PRO A 192 -25.13 -20.20 44.74
CA PRO A 192 -24.07 -19.87 43.80
C PRO A 192 -22.74 -20.63 44.02
N ASN A 193 -22.05 -21.04 42.96
CA ASN A 193 -20.74 -21.69 43.12
C ASN A 193 -19.65 -20.90 42.39
N ASN A 194 -18.78 -20.30 43.19
CA ASN A 194 -17.59 -19.52 42.84
C ASN A 194 -16.66 -20.29 41.88
N VAL A 195 -16.14 -19.58 40.88
CA VAL A 195 -14.90 -19.94 40.18
C VAL A 195 -13.96 -18.72 40.26
N PRO A 196 -12.70 -18.87 40.73
CA PRO A 196 -11.82 -17.75 41.01
C PRO A 196 -11.29 -17.09 39.74
N GLY A 197 -11.22 -15.76 39.78
CA GLY A 197 -10.76 -14.92 38.69
C GLY A 197 -9.27 -15.07 38.39
N PHE A 198 -8.95 -15.04 37.09
CA PHE A 198 -7.59 -14.88 36.60
C PHE A 198 -7.14 -13.44 36.87
N SER A 199 -6.09 -13.33 37.67
CA SER A 199 -5.46 -12.07 38.08
C SER A 199 -4.74 -11.43 36.87
N PHE A 200 -5.15 -10.22 36.50
CA PHE A 200 -4.44 -9.38 35.53
C PHE A 200 -3.08 -8.96 36.11
N MET A 201 -1.99 -9.55 35.60
CA MET A 201 -0.63 -9.05 35.80
C MET A 201 -0.37 -7.95 34.76
N TYR A 202 -0.56 -6.70 35.16
CA TYR A 202 -0.11 -5.55 34.37
C TYR A 202 1.42 -5.49 34.43
N GLY A 203 2.05 -5.94 33.35
CA GLY A 203 3.48 -5.76 33.09
C GLY A 203 3.78 -4.31 32.75
N LEU A 204 4.75 -3.75 33.47
CA LEU A 204 5.37 -2.44 33.24
C LEU A 204 5.86 -2.30 31.79
N PHE A 205 5.26 -1.38 31.02
CA PHE A 205 5.95 -0.74 29.91
C PHE A 205 6.46 0.62 30.36
N GLY A 206 7.74 0.63 30.72
CA GLY A 206 8.51 1.84 30.98
C GLY A 206 8.90 2.53 29.67
N LEU A 207 8.59 3.82 29.61
CA LEU A 207 9.35 4.93 29.03
C LEU A 207 10.29 4.61 27.84
N TYR A 208 9.93 5.12 26.66
CA TYR A 208 10.89 5.85 25.82
C TYR A 208 10.18 6.99 25.08
N LEU A 209 10.22 8.18 25.68
CA LEU A 209 9.70 9.42 25.13
C LEU A 209 10.79 10.47 25.27
N VAL A 210 11.76 10.45 24.35
CA VAL A 210 12.93 11.34 24.21
C VAL A 210 13.38 11.15 22.74
N CYS A 211 13.53 12.12 21.85
CA CYS A 211 13.52 13.57 21.93
C CYS A 211 13.20 14.17 20.55
N ARG A 212 12.28 15.12 20.52
CA ARG A 212 12.23 16.22 19.55
C ARG A 212 13.30 17.22 19.95
N ILE A 213 14.31 17.51 19.12
CA ILE A 213 15.02 18.80 19.05
C ILE A 213 15.78 18.88 17.71
N ARG A 214 15.70 20.10 17.18
CA ARG A 214 16.20 20.67 15.92
C ARG A 214 17.70 20.44 15.69
N TYR A 215 18.07 20.29 14.42
CA TYR A 215 19.07 21.14 13.78
C TYR A 215 18.56 21.53 12.39
#